data_AF-A0AAV2NMB1-F1
#
_entry.id   AF-A0AAV2NMB1-F1
#
_cell.length_a   1.000
_cell.length_b   1.000
_cell.length_c   1.000
_cell.angle_alpha   90.00
_cell.angle_beta   90.00
_cell.angle_gamma   90.00
#
_symmetry.space_group_name_H-M   'P 1'
#
loop_
_entity.id
_entity.type
_entity.pdbx_description
1 polymer ?
#
loop_
_entity_poly.entity_id
_entity_poly.type
_entity_poly.pdbx_seq_one_letter_code
_entity_poly.pdbx_strand_id
1 'polypeptide(L)' 'MASNQEDNNIGNKTIPLILDGTFFKIIRTESENVQGECTTCKRRIKGRNGSTTNFLNHLKTKGHSIQGYKEYKNK' A
#
# COMPACT_ATOMS: atom_id res chain seq x y z
N MET A 1 -10.13 28.99 31.02
CA MET A 1 -10.77 28.46 29.80
C MET A 1 -9.76 27.53 29.14
N ALA A 2 -10.18 26.28 28.93
CA ALA A 2 -9.30 25.13 28.73
C ALA A 2 -8.50 25.21 27.42
N SER A 3 -7.21 24.88 27.52
CA SER A 3 -6.28 24.66 26.41
C SER A 3 -6.72 23.43 25.62
N ASN A 4 -7.12 23.60 24.36
CA ASN A 4 -7.37 22.49 23.46
C ASN A 4 -6.05 22.04 22.86
N GLN A 5 -5.44 21.02 23.47
CA GLN A 5 -4.30 20.32 22.89
C GLN A 5 -4.77 19.52 21.67
N GLU A 6 -4.04 19.70 20.57
CA GLU A 6 -4.21 19.01 19.30
C GLU A 6 -3.94 17.51 19.46
N ASP A 7 -4.99 16.73 19.73
CA ASP A 7 -4.95 15.28 19.59
C ASP A 7 -5.43 14.88 18.19
N ASN A 8 -4.48 14.64 17.28
CA ASN A 8 -4.72 13.76 16.14
C ASN A 8 -3.49 12.87 15.98
N ASN A 9 -3.45 11.86 16.86
CA ASN A 9 -2.59 10.69 16.74
C ASN A 9 -2.88 9.97 15.40
N ILE A 10 -2.28 10.45 14.30
CA ILE A 10 -2.08 9.64 13.10
C ILE A 10 -1.07 8.58 13.51
N GLY A 11 -1.61 7.49 14.07
CA GLY A 11 -0.84 6.31 14.42
C GLY A 11 0.02 5.94 13.22
N ASN A 12 1.29 5.67 13.49
CA ASN A 12 2.33 5.23 12.55
C ASN A 12 1.90 3.99 11.75
N LYS A 13 0.90 4.10 10.87
CA LYS A 13 0.54 3.07 9.90
C LYS A 13 1.59 3.14 8.82
N THR A 14 2.63 2.33 9.00
CA THR A 14 3.68 2.13 8.00
C THR A 14 3.02 1.70 6.70
N ILE A 15 3.17 2.53 5.67
CA ILE A 15 2.72 2.19 4.33
C ILE A 15 3.42 0.89 3.93
N PRO A 16 2.69 -0.16 3.49
CA PRO A 16 3.33 -1.40 3.11
C PRO A 16 4.31 -1.17 1.94
N LEU A 17 5.51 -1.76 2.01
CA LEU A 17 6.57 -1.59 0.99
C LEU A 17 6.12 -1.84 -0.46
N ILE A 18 5.10 -2.71 -0.67
CA ILE A 18 4.54 -2.96 -2.00
C ILE A 18 3.83 -1.72 -2.61
N LEU A 19 3.42 -0.76 -1.77
CA LEU A 19 2.73 0.48 -2.10
C LEU A 19 3.65 1.73 -2.06
N ASP A 20 4.95 1.52 -1.96
CA ASP A 20 5.98 2.58 -1.89
C ASP A 20 6.21 3.31 -3.24
N GLY A 21 5.52 2.89 -4.31
CA GLY A 21 5.67 3.43 -5.65
C GLY A 21 6.51 2.57 -6.58
N THR A 22 7.25 1.57 -6.07
CA THR A 22 8.03 0.63 -6.89
C THR A 22 7.12 -0.34 -7.66
N PHE A 23 6.19 -1.01 -6.96
CA PHE A 23 5.26 -2.00 -7.55
C PHE A 23 3.85 -1.46 -7.69
N PHE A 24 3.40 -0.69 -6.69
CA PHE A 24 2.14 0.00 -6.71
C PHE A 24 2.33 1.43 -6.20
N LYS A 25 1.68 2.37 -6.88
CA LYS A 25 1.57 3.76 -6.44
C LYS A 25 0.25 3.94 -5.70
N ILE A 26 0.27 4.54 -4.51
CA ILE A 26 -0.97 4.89 -3.81
C ILE A 26 -1.72 5.95 -4.62
N ILE A 27 -3.00 5.69 -4.88
CA ILE A 27 -3.92 6.63 -5.53
C ILE A 27 -4.82 7.29 -4.49
N ARG A 28 -5.36 6.49 -3.54
CA ARG A 28 -6.23 6.97 -2.46
C ARG A 28 -6.04 6.11 -1.21
N THR A 29 -6.13 6.75 -0.05
CA THR A 29 -6.16 6.10 1.27
C THR A 29 -7.41 6.55 2.01
N GLU A 30 -8.13 5.58 2.56
CA GLU A 30 -9.28 5.76 3.45
C GLU A 30 -8.93 5.14 4.82
N SER A 31 -9.80 5.29 5.82
CA SER A 31 -9.55 4.86 7.21
C SER A 31 -9.05 3.41 7.32
N GLU A 32 -9.65 2.51 6.54
CA GLU A 32 -9.31 1.08 6.51
C GLU A 32 -8.92 0.57 5.12
N ASN A 33 -9.17 1.33 4.05
CA ASN A 33 -8.93 0.87 2.69
C ASN A 33 -7.82 1.69 2.03
N VAL A 34 -7.12 1.07 1.09
CA VAL A 34 -6.12 1.72 0.25
C VAL A 34 -6.31 1.29 -1.19
N GLN A 35 -6.27 2.25 -2.11
CA GLN A 35 -6.28 1.99 -3.54
C GLN A 35 -4.88 2.26 -4.10
N GLY A 36 -4.26 1.22 -4.65
CA GLY A 36 -2.98 1.30 -5.34
C GLY A 36 -3.13 1.05 -6.84
N GLU A 37 -2.30 1.69 -7.64
CA GLU A 37 -2.20 1.47 -9.08
C GLU A 37 -0.91 0.71 -9.39
N CYS A 38 -1.03 -0.41 -10.09
CA CYS A 38 0.14 -1.20 -10.49
C CYS A 38 1.02 -0.41 -11.46
N THR A 39 2.32 -0.33 -11.18
CA THR A 39 3.25 0.42 -12.02
C THR A 39 3.45 -0.24 -13.39
N THR A 40 3.34 -1.56 -13.48
CA THR A 40 3.51 -2.38 -14.70
C THR A 40 2.31 -2.29 -15.65
N CYS A 41 1.09 -2.54 -15.16
CA CYS A 41 -0.10 -2.64 -16.02
C CYS A 41 -1.11 -1.49 -15.86
N LYS A 42 -0.82 -0.52 -14.97
CA LYS A 42 -1.69 0.63 -14.65
C LYS A 42 -3.08 0.26 -14.10
N ARG A 43 -3.29 -1.00 -13.71
CA ARG A 43 -4.56 -1.43 -13.12
C ARG A 43 -4.67 -0.98 -11.67
N ARG A 44 -5.83 -0.43 -11.31
CA ARG A 44 -6.14 0.00 -9.94
C ARG A 44 -6.67 -1.18 -9.13
N ILE A 45 -6.07 -1.40 -7.97
CA ILE A 45 -6.38 -2.49 -7.03
C ILE A 45 -6.75 -1.87 -5.69
N LYS A 46 -7.88 -2.30 -5.11
CA LYS A 46 -8.29 -1.94 -3.76
C LYS A 46 -7.81 -3.01 -2.78
N GLY A 47 -7.24 -2.56 -1.67
CA GLY A 47 -6.77 -3.39 -0.57
C GLY A 47 -7.12 -2.76 0.78
N ARG A 48 -6.80 -3.47 1.86
CA ARG A 48 -6.97 -2.96 3.23
C ARG A 48 -5.67 -2.32 3.70
N ASN A 49 -5.77 -1.20 4.40
CA ASN A 49 -4.62 -0.54 5.02
C ASN A 49 -4.06 -1.46 6.12
N GLY A 50 -2.88 -2.04 5.88
CA GLY A 50 -2.28 -3.10 6.71
C GLY A 50 -2.33 -4.52 6.13
N SER A 51 -2.97 -4.73 4.97
CA SER A 51 -2.94 -6.03 4.27
C SER A 51 -2.47 -5.86 2.82
N THR A 52 -1.51 -6.70 2.42
CA THR A 52 -0.91 -6.67 1.07
C THR A 52 -1.38 -7.79 0.16
N THR A 53 -2.26 -8.68 0.62
CA THR A 53 -2.69 -9.88 -0.10
C THR A 53 -3.27 -9.58 -1.48
N ASN A 54 -4.12 -8.55 -1.61
CA ASN A 54 -4.70 -8.18 -2.91
C ASN A 54 -3.63 -7.73 -3.92
N PHE A 55 -2.64 -6.96 -3.47
CA PHE A 55 -1.53 -6.48 -4.30
C PHE A 55 -0.60 -7.63 -4.70
N LEU A 56 -0.27 -8.51 -3.75
CA LEU A 56 0.54 -9.72 -4.00
C LEU A 56 -0.14 -10.67 -4.98
N ASN A 57 -1.44 -10.92 -4.79
CA ASN A 57 -2.20 -11.79 -5.68
C ASN A 57 -2.28 -11.19 -7.09
N HIS A 58 -2.38 -9.87 -7.22
CA HIS A 58 -2.30 -9.21 -8.51
C HIS A 58 -0.96 -9.47 -9.20
N LEU A 59 0.17 -9.32 -8.51
CA LEU A 59 1.48 -9.61 -9.11
C LEU A 59 1.58 -11.08 -9.55
N LYS A 60 1.13 -12.01 -8.70
CA LYS A 60 1.14 -13.45 -8.98
C LYS A 60 0.27 -13.83 -10.18
N THR A 61 -0.98 -13.37 -10.21
CA THR A 61 -1.96 -13.77 -11.24
C THR A 61 -1.71 -13.13 -12.60
N LYS A 62 -1.13 -11.92 -12.62
CA LYS A 62 -0.80 -11.22 -13.86
C LYS A 62 0.61 -11.51 -14.37
N GLY A 63 1.38 -12.34 -13.66
CA GLY A 63 2.77 -12.60 -14.01
C GLY A 63 3.65 -11.35 -13.93
N HIS A 64 3.27 -10.37 -13.12
CA HIS A 64 4.15 -9.24 -12.83
C HIS A 64 5.20 -9.67 -11.80
N SER A 65 6.29 -8.90 -11.65
CA SER A 65 7.47 -9.23 -10.85
C SER A 65 7.22 -9.46 -9.35
N ILE A 66 6.56 -10.57 -8.99
CA ILE A 66 6.44 -11.08 -7.63
C ILE A 66 7.81 -11.45 -7.06
N GLN A 67 8.72 -11.95 -7.92
CA GLN A 67 10.10 -12.21 -7.55
C GLN A 67 10.83 -10.90 -7.21
N GLY A 68 10.68 -9.87 -8.05
CA GLY A 68 11.23 -8.54 -7.76
C GLY A 68 10.72 -7.96 -6.44
N TYR A 69 9.46 -8.17 -6.07
CA TYR A 69 8.95 -7.75 -4.76
C TYR A 69 9.60 -8.53 -3.60
N LYS A 70 9.81 -9.84 -3.75
CA LYS A 70 10.50 -10.65 -2.74
C LYS A 70 11.94 -10.18 -2.55
N GLU A 71 12.65 -9.89 -3.62
CA GLU A 71 14.03 -9.36 -3.57
C GLU A 71 14.06 -7.98 -2.93
N TYR A 72 13.14 -7.08 -3.33
CA TYR A 72 13.02 -5.75 -2.75
C TYR A 72 12.75 -5.78 -1.24
N LYS A 73 11.91 -6.71 -0.77
CA LYS A 73 11.57 -6.85 0.65
C LYS A 73 12.73 -7.38 1.52
N ASN A 74 13.62 -8.19 0.94
CA ASN A 74 14.74 -8.81 1.68
C ASN A 74 16.01 -7.96 1.67
N LYS A 75 16.00 -6.82 0.97
CA LYS A 75 17.10 -5.86 0.92
C LYS A 75 16.97 -4.85 2.06
#